data_AF-A0A918YKG2-F1
#
_entry.id   AF-A0A918YKG2-F1
#
_cell.length_a   1.000
_cell.length_b   1.000
_cell.length_c   1.000
_cell.angle_alpha   90.00
_cell.angle_beta   90.00
_cell.angle_gamma   90.00
#
_symmetry.space_group_name_H-M   'P 1'
#
loop_
_entity.id
_entity.type
_entity.pdbx_description
1 polymer ?
#
loop_
_entity_poly.entity_id
_entity_poly.type
_entity_poly.pdbx_seq_one_letter_code
_entity_poly.pdbx_strand_id
1 'polypeptide(L)'
;MISTVHRHTVRAAVVAAVGLSALGLGATAASAKISYDFAASPHTVKAGARVHVKGDAANDEDRFQRFCIQQRPGKGPWHTVKCARGGIGLGGSADVWVTARQRGTLQFRGALYEKDLHGKHDLVLRWVTPTVNVKVR
;
A
#
# COMPACT_ATOMS: atom_id res chain seq x y z
N MET A 1 -20.85 39.99 51.43
CA MET A 1 -21.56 38.72 51.13
C MET A 1 -20.66 37.87 50.24
N ILE A 2 -20.50 36.59 50.61
CA ILE A 2 -19.60 35.58 50.03
C ILE A 2 -20.21 34.96 48.77
N SER A 3 -19.37 34.57 47.79
CA SER A 3 -19.45 33.37 46.90
C SER A 3 -18.87 33.71 45.51
N THR A 4 -18.12 32.89 44.77
CA THR A 4 -17.47 31.59 44.95
C THR A 4 -16.49 31.43 43.79
N VAL A 5 -15.45 30.64 44.00
CA VAL A 5 -14.39 30.29 43.06
C VAL A 5 -14.84 29.22 42.05
N HIS A 6 -14.22 29.25 40.86
CA HIS A 6 -14.06 28.20 39.84
C HIS A 6 -15.22 27.85 38.89
N ARG A 7 -14.90 27.87 37.59
CA ARG A 7 -14.80 26.68 36.73
C ARG A 7 -13.92 26.97 35.51
N HIS A 8 -12.93 26.11 35.30
CA HIS A 8 -12.13 26.02 34.08
C HIS A 8 -13.03 25.85 32.86
N THR A 9 -12.66 26.45 31.72
CA THR A 9 -13.10 25.94 30.43
C THR A 9 -11.97 26.02 29.42
N VAL A 10 -11.72 24.86 28.85
CA VAL A 10 -10.56 24.41 28.09
C VAL A 10 -10.35 25.25 26.83
N ARG A 11 -9.09 25.64 26.57
CA ARG A 11 -8.66 26.20 25.28
C ARG A 11 -8.88 25.14 24.19
N ALA A 12 -9.91 25.33 23.35
CA ALA A 12 -10.06 24.56 22.13
C ALA A 12 -9.06 25.09 21.09
N ALA A 13 -7.86 24.53 21.06
CA ALA A 13 -6.93 24.74 19.97
C ALA A 13 -7.43 23.95 18.75
N VAL A 14 -8.09 24.63 17.82
CA VAL A 14 -8.41 24.08 16.50
C VAL A 14 -7.10 23.95 15.74
N VAL A 15 -6.56 22.74 15.67
CA VAL A 15 -5.41 22.43 14.81
C VAL A 15 -5.95 22.23 13.39
N ALA A 16 -5.88 23.30 12.58
CA ALA A 16 -6.10 23.21 11.14
C ALA A 16 -5.00 22.32 10.53
N ALA A 17 -5.37 21.11 10.13
CA ALA A 17 -4.47 20.21 9.42
C ALA A 17 -4.43 20.63 7.94
N VAL A 18 -3.35 21.30 7.54
CA VAL A 18 -3.06 21.54 6.12
C VAL A 18 -2.60 20.21 5.51
N GLY A 19 -3.46 19.61 4.68
CA GLY A 19 -3.12 18.44 3.88
C GLY A 19 -2.29 18.87 2.67
N LEU A 20 -0.96 18.72 2.76
CA LEU A 20 -0.08 18.83 1.60
C LEU A 20 -0.25 17.60 0.73
N SER A 21 -0.89 17.77 -0.43
CA SER A 21 -0.99 16.77 -1.49
C SER A 21 0.39 16.55 -2.12
N ALA A 22 1.17 15.62 -1.58
CA ALA A 22 2.41 15.19 -2.22
C ALA A 22 2.07 14.24 -3.38
N LEU A 23 2.31 14.69 -4.61
CA LEU A 23 2.32 13.84 -5.80
C LEU A 23 3.45 12.81 -5.63
N GLY A 24 3.10 11.56 -5.34
CA GLY A 24 4.07 10.47 -5.28
C GLY A 24 4.57 10.15 -6.68
N LEU A 25 5.86 10.36 -6.94
CA LEU A 25 6.51 9.81 -8.13
C LEU A 25 6.62 8.30 -7.95
N GLY A 26 5.92 7.54 -8.81
CA GLY A 26 6.06 6.09 -8.89
C GLY A 26 7.46 5.71 -9.36
N ALA A 27 8.02 4.63 -8.79
CA ALA A 27 9.25 4.05 -9.28
C ALA A 27 8.89 3.10 -10.43
N THR A 28 9.04 3.57 -11.67
CA THR A 28 8.94 2.70 -12.86
C THR A 28 10.31 2.06 -13.09
N ALA A 29 10.44 0.75 -12.87
CA ALA A 29 11.60 0.02 -13.35
C ALA A 29 11.15 -0.99 -14.41
N ALA A 30 11.60 -0.81 -15.64
CA ALA A 30 11.50 -1.85 -16.65
C ALA A 30 12.71 -2.79 -16.48
N SER A 31 12.49 -3.97 -15.90
CA SER A 31 13.38 -5.10 -16.17
C SER A 31 12.90 -5.73 -17.47
N ALA A 32 13.78 -6.27 -18.31
CA ALA A 32 13.58 -6.57 -19.75
C ALA A 32 12.44 -7.55 -20.14
N LYS A 33 11.46 -7.79 -19.25
CA LYS A 33 10.30 -8.68 -19.38
C LYS A 33 9.10 -8.29 -18.50
N ILE A 34 9.33 -7.50 -17.43
CA ILE A 34 8.29 -7.12 -16.47
C ILE A 34 8.17 -5.61 -16.42
N SER A 35 6.99 -5.10 -16.76
CA SER A 35 6.60 -3.71 -16.55
C SER A 35 5.78 -3.58 -15.28
N TYR A 36 6.03 -2.54 -14.48
CA TYR A 36 5.24 -2.25 -13.28
C TYR A 36 5.24 -0.77 -12.91
N ASP A 37 4.17 -0.35 -12.24
CA ASP A 37 4.12 0.86 -11.42
C ASP A 37 3.61 0.50 -10.02
N PHE A 38 4.19 1.10 -8.97
CA PHE A 38 3.74 0.85 -7.60
C PHE A 38 3.97 2.06 -6.71
N ALA A 39 2.92 2.48 -6.00
CA ALA A 39 2.96 3.62 -5.12
C ALA A 39 2.13 3.38 -3.86
N ALA A 40 2.64 3.87 -2.73
CA ALA A 40 1.89 4.00 -1.48
C ALA A 40 2.04 5.42 -0.95
N SER A 41 0.93 6.07 -0.63
CA SER A 41 0.93 7.44 -0.13
C SER A 41 -0.17 7.68 0.92
N PRO A 42 0.04 8.57 1.90
CA PRO A 42 1.29 9.30 2.18
C PRO A 42 2.32 8.41 2.93
N HIS A 43 3.61 8.80 2.89
CA HIS A 43 4.71 8.05 3.52
C HIS A 43 4.84 8.24 5.04
N THR A 44 4.01 9.10 5.63
CA THR A 44 3.91 9.25 7.08
C THR A 44 2.45 9.49 7.44
N VAL A 45 1.94 8.71 8.40
CA VAL A 45 0.55 8.76 8.87
C VAL A 45 0.48 8.61 10.39
N LYS A 46 -0.66 8.97 10.98
CA LYS A 46 -0.98 8.61 12.37
C LYS A 46 -1.61 7.22 12.41
N ALA A 47 -1.45 6.51 13.52
CA ALA A 47 -2.23 5.29 13.75
C ALA A 47 -3.75 5.57 13.57
N GLY A 48 -4.45 4.68 12.87
CA GLY A 48 -5.86 4.81 12.49
C GLY A 48 -6.11 5.55 11.17
N ALA A 49 -5.12 6.25 10.61
CA ALA A 49 -5.25 6.88 9.30
C ALA A 49 -5.13 5.86 8.16
N ARG A 50 -5.56 6.26 6.95
CA ARG A 50 -5.52 5.43 5.76
C ARG A 50 -4.33 5.78 4.87
N VAL A 51 -3.78 4.76 4.22
CA VAL A 51 -2.75 4.84 3.19
C VAL A 51 -3.39 4.38 1.88
N HIS A 52 -3.28 5.18 0.83
CA HIS A 52 -3.63 4.78 -0.52
C HIS A 52 -2.49 3.97 -1.11
N VAL A 53 -2.79 2.77 -1.60
CA VAL A 53 -1.81 1.90 -2.23
C VAL A 53 -2.37 1.48 -3.58
N LYS A 54 -1.60 1.73 -4.63
CA LYS A 54 -1.95 1.35 -5.98
C LYS A 54 -0.74 0.79 -6.70
N GLY A 55 -1.00 -0.02 -7.70
CA GLY A 55 0.01 -0.42 -8.64
C GLY A 55 -0.48 -1.45 -9.63
N ASP A 56 0.37 -1.74 -10.57
CA ASP A 56 0.18 -2.73 -11.60
C ASP A 56 1.50 -3.43 -11.89
N ALA A 57 1.40 -4.66 -12.40
CA ALA A 57 2.53 -5.33 -13.01
C ALA A 57 2.04 -6.26 -14.11
N ALA A 58 2.83 -6.40 -15.16
CA ALA A 58 2.62 -7.32 -16.26
C ALA A 58 3.95 -7.90 -16.74
N ASN A 59 3.91 -9.17 -17.15
CA ASN A 59 4.98 -9.89 -17.82
C ASN A 59 4.51 -10.25 -19.25
N ASP A 60 5.26 -9.91 -20.27
CA ASP A 60 4.87 -10.16 -21.66
C ASP A 60 4.90 -11.65 -22.07
N GLU A 61 5.54 -12.51 -21.28
CA GLU A 61 5.64 -13.94 -21.57
C GLU A 61 4.49 -14.80 -21.02
N ASP A 62 3.65 -14.26 -20.12
CA ASP A 62 2.62 -15.05 -19.44
C ASP A 62 1.18 -14.63 -19.76
N ARG A 63 0.35 -15.60 -20.13
CA ARG A 63 -1.08 -15.35 -20.48
C ARG A 63 -1.94 -15.11 -19.23
N PHE A 64 -1.59 -15.74 -18.11
CA PHE A 64 -2.41 -15.82 -16.90
C PHE A 64 -1.65 -15.25 -15.71
N GLN A 65 -1.93 -13.98 -15.41
CA GLN A 65 -1.23 -13.24 -14.37
C GLN A 65 -2.20 -12.69 -13.34
N ARG A 66 -1.69 -12.50 -12.12
CA ARG A 66 -2.41 -11.86 -11.03
C ARG A 66 -1.43 -10.96 -10.27
N PHE A 67 -1.78 -9.69 -10.17
CA PHE A 67 -1.06 -8.74 -9.35
C PHE A 67 -1.74 -8.61 -7.99
N CYS A 68 -0.95 -8.67 -6.92
CA CYS A 68 -1.44 -8.53 -5.55
C CYS A 68 -0.66 -7.46 -4.81
N ILE A 69 -1.37 -6.57 -4.13
CA ILE A 69 -0.80 -5.65 -3.14
C ILE A 69 -0.67 -6.42 -1.83
N GLN A 70 0.53 -6.37 -1.24
CA GLN A 70 0.84 -6.97 0.04
C GLN A 70 1.29 -5.92 1.05
N GLN A 71 0.99 -6.17 2.32
CA GLN A 71 1.43 -5.36 3.45
C GLN A 71 2.21 -6.19 4.47
N ARG A 72 3.08 -5.54 5.22
CA ARG A 72 3.77 -6.12 6.38
C ARG A 72 3.99 -5.06 7.47
N PRO A 73 3.39 -5.21 8.66
CA PRO A 73 3.74 -4.39 9.82
C PRO A 73 5.07 -4.86 10.43
N GLY A 74 6.02 -3.95 10.63
CA GLY A 74 7.32 -4.27 11.25
C GLY A 74 8.05 -5.41 10.54
N LYS A 75 8.47 -6.43 11.29
CA LYS A 75 9.15 -7.64 10.76
C LYS A 75 8.22 -8.86 10.60
N GLY A 76 6.91 -8.65 10.62
CA GLY A 76 5.92 -9.74 10.52
C GLY A 76 5.89 -10.43 9.14
N PRO A 77 4.97 -11.38 8.93
CA PRO A 77 4.76 -11.96 7.61
C PRO A 77 4.10 -10.95 6.65
N TRP A 78 4.24 -11.21 5.35
CA TRP A 78 3.51 -10.48 4.32
C TRP A 78 2.07 -10.98 4.23
N HIS A 79 1.12 -10.05 4.11
CA HIS A 79 -0.29 -10.35 3.93
C HIS A 79 -0.82 -9.66 2.69
N THR A 80 -1.55 -10.40 1.85
CA THR A 80 -2.26 -9.85 0.70
C THR A 80 -3.43 -9.00 1.17
N VAL A 81 -3.52 -7.76 0.68
CA VAL A 81 -4.64 -6.85 0.96
C VAL A 81 -5.64 -6.77 -0.18
N LYS A 82 -5.15 -6.86 -1.42
CA LYS A 82 -5.98 -6.88 -2.63
C LYS A 82 -5.24 -7.58 -3.75
N CYS A 83 -5.95 -8.37 -4.54
CA CYS A 83 -5.44 -8.87 -5.81
C CYS A 83 -6.35 -8.41 -6.95
N ALA A 84 -5.76 -8.25 -8.12
CA ALA A 84 -6.47 -8.00 -9.34
C ALA A 84 -5.84 -8.82 -10.47
N ARG A 85 -6.66 -9.10 -11.47
CA ARG A 85 -6.25 -9.76 -12.68
C ARG A 85 -6.77 -8.95 -13.85
N GLY A 86 -5.89 -8.66 -14.80
CA GLY A 86 -6.23 -8.04 -16.07
C GLY A 86 -6.70 -9.07 -17.10
N GLY A 87 -6.87 -8.60 -18.34
CA GLY A 87 -7.07 -9.47 -19.50
C GLY A 87 -5.87 -10.40 -19.73
N ILE A 88 -6.01 -11.30 -20.69
CA ILE A 88 -4.94 -12.24 -21.07
C ILE A 88 -3.70 -11.44 -21.51
N GLY A 89 -2.56 -11.69 -20.86
CA GLY A 89 -1.30 -10.97 -21.13
C GLY A 89 -1.24 -9.53 -20.63
N LEU A 90 -2.25 -9.03 -19.91
CA LEU A 90 -2.30 -7.65 -19.42
C LEU A 90 -1.93 -7.52 -17.92
N GLY A 91 -1.39 -8.58 -17.31
CA GLY A 91 -0.99 -8.52 -15.90
C GLY A 91 -2.16 -8.34 -14.93
N GLY A 92 -2.04 -7.37 -14.03
CA GLY A 92 -3.13 -6.91 -13.16
C GLY A 92 -2.86 -5.54 -12.55
N SER A 93 -3.93 -4.78 -12.30
CA SER A 93 -3.87 -3.46 -11.65
C SER A 93 -4.78 -3.42 -10.43
N ALA A 94 -4.23 -3.02 -9.29
CA ALA A 94 -4.92 -2.98 -8.01
C ALA A 94 -4.80 -1.59 -7.38
N ASP A 95 -5.90 -1.15 -6.75
CA ASP A 95 -6.02 0.11 -6.02
C ASP A 95 -6.79 -0.14 -4.72
N VAL A 96 -6.23 0.22 -3.58
CA VAL A 96 -6.81 -0.04 -2.26
C VAL A 96 -6.43 1.02 -1.22
N TRP A 97 -7.34 1.26 -0.28
CA TRP A 97 -7.05 2.03 0.94
C TRP A 97 -6.82 1.09 2.12
N VAL A 98 -5.70 1.25 2.80
CA VAL A 98 -5.30 0.42 3.95
C VAL A 98 -5.25 1.26 5.22
N THR A 99 -5.92 0.82 6.28
CA THR A 99 -5.85 1.47 7.60
C THR A 99 -4.57 1.07 8.34
N ALA A 100 -3.75 2.05 8.71
CA ALA A 100 -2.52 1.85 9.47
C ALA A 100 -2.83 1.64 10.97
N ARG A 101 -2.97 0.39 11.41
CA ARG A 101 -3.45 0.07 12.77
C ARG A 101 -2.37 0.18 13.86
N GLN A 102 -1.13 -0.18 13.55
CA GLN A 102 -0.04 -0.28 14.52
C GLN A 102 1.02 0.79 14.24
N ARG A 103 1.53 1.42 15.31
CA ARG A 103 2.66 2.36 15.24
C ARG A 103 3.93 1.64 14.75
N GLY A 104 4.84 2.40 14.13
CA GLY A 104 6.10 1.87 13.59
C GLY A 104 6.16 1.97 12.07
N THR A 105 6.78 1.00 11.41
CA THR A 105 6.91 0.98 9.94
C THR A 105 5.91 0.00 9.35
N LEU A 106 5.01 0.51 8.51
CA LEU A 106 4.15 -0.29 7.65
C LEU A 106 4.79 -0.37 6.26
N GLN A 107 5.00 -1.59 5.78
CA GLN A 107 5.66 -1.84 4.51
C GLN A 107 4.65 -2.34 3.48
N PHE A 108 4.78 -1.89 2.24
CA PHE A 108 3.97 -2.31 1.10
C PHE A 108 4.83 -2.81 -0.05
N ARG A 109 4.33 -3.80 -0.79
CA ARG A 109 4.91 -4.24 -2.07
C ARG A 109 3.83 -4.77 -3.00
N GLY A 110 4.10 -4.72 -4.29
CA GLY A 110 3.41 -5.50 -5.30
C GLY A 110 4.00 -6.91 -5.41
N ALA A 111 3.17 -7.89 -5.71
CA ALA A 111 3.54 -9.27 -5.94
C ALA A 111 2.85 -9.79 -7.21
N LEU A 112 3.63 -10.14 -8.22
CA LEU A 112 3.15 -10.70 -9.47
C LEU A 112 3.21 -12.22 -9.41
N TYR A 113 2.04 -12.83 -9.62
CA TYR A 113 1.87 -14.27 -9.69
C TYR A 113 1.51 -14.67 -11.11
N GLU A 114 2.10 -15.77 -11.56
CA GLU A 114 1.91 -16.31 -12.91
C GLU A 114 1.55 -17.78 -12.82
N LYS A 115 0.88 -18.30 -13.85
CA LYS A 115 0.55 -19.71 -13.89
C LYS A 115 1.84 -20.54 -14.01
N ASP A 116 1.89 -21.66 -13.30
CA ASP A 116 3.02 -22.57 -13.48
C ASP A 116 2.96 -23.30 -14.84
N LEU A 117 4.03 -23.19 -15.62
CA LEU A 117 4.16 -23.85 -16.93
C LEU A 117 4.43 -25.37 -16.79
N HIS A 118 4.88 -25.81 -15.60
CA HIS A 118 5.33 -27.18 -15.34
C HIS A 118 4.28 -28.09 -14.69
N GLY A 119 3.00 -27.69 -14.66
CA GLY A 119 1.91 -28.65 -14.49
C GLY A 119 1.08 -28.56 -13.20
N LYS A 120 0.76 -27.35 -12.73
CA LYS A 120 -0.39 -27.14 -11.82
C LYS A 120 -1.23 -25.93 -12.23
N HIS A 121 -2.51 -25.94 -11.89
CA HIS A 121 -3.42 -24.80 -12.05
C HIS A 121 -3.14 -23.67 -11.04
N ASP A 122 -2.04 -23.76 -10.30
CA ASP A 122 -1.69 -22.85 -9.23
C ASP A 122 -0.91 -21.65 -9.78
N LEU A 123 -1.17 -20.50 -9.15
CA LEU A 123 -0.43 -19.27 -9.38
C LEU A 123 0.80 -19.25 -8.48
N VAL A 124 1.99 -19.12 -9.06
CA VAL A 124 3.26 -19.09 -8.35
C VAL A 124 3.78 -17.66 -8.29
N LEU A 125 4.36 -17.26 -7.16
CA LEU A 125 5.02 -15.96 -7.02
C LEU A 125 6.26 -15.92 -7.91
N ARG A 126 6.29 -14.97 -8.85
CA ARG A 126 7.39 -14.85 -9.82
C ARG A 126 8.22 -13.60 -9.59
N TRP A 127 7.57 -12.52 -9.19
CA TRP A 127 8.24 -11.24 -9.01
C TRP A 127 7.59 -10.37 -7.93
N VAL A 128 8.37 -9.46 -7.35
CA VAL A 128 7.90 -8.47 -6.37
C VAL A 128 8.52 -7.09 -6.62
N THR A 129 7.74 -6.04 -6.34
CA THR A 129 8.25 -4.67 -6.41
C THR A 129 9.23 -4.39 -5.27
N PRO A 130 10.06 -3.33 -5.40
CA PRO A 130 10.70 -2.72 -4.24
C PRO A 130 9.67 -2.42 -3.14
N THR A 131 10.13 -2.48 -1.89
CA THR A 131 9.27 -2.21 -0.74
C THR A 131 9.11 -0.71 -0.52
N VAL A 132 7.87 -0.25 -0.41
CA VAL A 132 7.53 1.11 -0.03
C VAL A 132 7.24 1.16 1.47
N ASN A 133 7.97 2.02 2.19
CA ASN A 133 7.81 2.20 3.63
C ASN A 133 6.89 3.38 3.94
N VAL A 134 6.00 3.18 4.91
CA VAL A 134 5.15 4.21 5.49
C VAL A 134 5.37 4.25 7.00
N LYS A 135 5.73 5.42 7.53
CA LYS A 135 5.92 5.63 8.96
C LYS A 135 4.59 5.92 9.65
N VAL A 136 4.23 5.12 10.64
CA VAL A 136 3.02 5.26 11.45
C VAL A 136 3.40 5.82 12.83
N ARG A 137 2.90 7.01 13.15
CA ARG A 137 3.16 7.75 14.40
C ARG A 137 2.01 7.68 15.39
#